data_AF-A0A4W6FWP8-F1
#
_entry.id   AF-A0A4W6FWP8-F1
#
_cell.length_a   1.000
_cell.length_b   1.000
_cell.length_c   1.000
_cell.angle_alpha   90.00
_cell.angle_beta   90.00
_cell.angle_gamma   90.00
#
_symmetry.space_group_name_H-M   'P 1'
#
loop_
_entity.id
_entity.type
_entity.pdbx_description
1 polymer ?
#
loop_
_entity_poly.entity_id
_entity_poly.type
_entity_poly.pdbx_seq_one_letter_code
_entity_poly.pdbx_strand_id
1 'polypeptide(L)'
;MSWALWSLSFLIITLNSFTVTHIRSLNSVTICVCVCVCVCVKTAVPCIPAGVFSCPLVATMRPVPAAMLDAAVKVTNLNPLAHGAPVHHRRTRKCHSKLTNIMFFYLSEPSLAFSHSPGCMFLTDSPDSSPVTKPNPELTPLCFLVSHNPLFLQLGISESSQRGIRALSVQDELLCSCLALSHSSSVAITTGFPTHYMHSPPDETDGPPGAIAMATMLLALGKQVTMVTDRRAVEMNQAIIDEAVKTGVLKTAIPLVTFEDHGPDSALHFLCHHGDPNRPRYDHLVAIERSGRAEDGNYYNMRGVNIKHLVDPIDNLFIAAKNIPGITTTGIGDGGNELGMGKVKEKVKSLMPNGSLIACDIPADNAVTAGVSNWGGYAVACALYLLHTCPSHQRYLRKGLGVEHIPPQEQLQDWTANLPSVDKEESFLSTLVRFGIRSGKTGNLAMEVDGLTFHPTHSDIITRLLEVTLSSTSQNP
;
A
#
# COMPACT_ATOMS: atom_id res chain seq x y z
N MET A 1 -13.12 13.23 0.65
CA MET A 1 -12.30 14.41 1.02
C MET A 1 -11.52 14.09 2.28
N SER A 2 -10.20 13.89 2.17
CA SER A 2 -9.19 14.04 3.26
C SER A 2 -7.98 13.15 2.99
N TRP A 3 -7.18 13.45 1.97
CA TRP A 3 -5.80 12.94 1.92
C TRP A 3 -4.89 14.00 1.28
N ALA A 4 -3.72 14.17 1.90
CA ALA A 4 -2.58 15.02 1.52
C ALA A 4 -2.61 16.52 1.90
N LEU A 5 -2.18 16.83 3.13
CA LEU A 5 -1.57 18.13 3.50
C LEU A 5 -0.43 17.86 4.51
N TRP A 6 0.78 17.55 4.02
CA TRP A 6 1.97 17.38 4.87
C TRP A 6 3.15 18.08 4.22
N SER A 7 3.73 19.09 4.87
CA SER A 7 4.99 19.69 4.42
C SER A 7 5.98 20.02 5.54
N LEU A 8 5.56 20.17 6.81
CA LEU A 8 6.44 20.23 7.97
C LEU A 8 5.67 19.86 9.25
N SER A 9 6.27 19.03 10.13
CA SER A 9 5.69 18.65 11.43
C SER A 9 6.67 18.93 12.56
N PHE A 10 6.18 19.48 13.67
CA PHE A 10 6.94 19.58 14.93
C PHE A 10 6.53 18.42 15.84
N LEU A 11 7.48 17.56 16.19
CA LEU A 11 7.28 16.51 17.19
C LEU A 11 7.70 17.05 18.57
N ILE A 12 6.72 17.28 19.45
CA ILE A 12 6.97 17.66 20.84
C ILE A 12 7.09 16.38 21.66
N ILE A 13 8.29 16.09 22.17
CA ILE A 13 8.57 14.91 22.99
C ILE A 13 8.94 15.34 24.41
N THR A 14 8.25 14.80 25.41
CA THR A 14 8.78 14.65 26.77
C THR A 14 9.16 13.19 26.97
N LEU A 15 10.45 12.88 26.91
CA LEU A 15 11.03 11.52 26.93
C LEU A 15 11.02 10.86 28.32
N ASN A 16 10.05 11.16 29.19
CA ASN A 16 10.01 10.55 30.52
C ASN A 16 8.56 10.42 31.03
N SER A 17 8.04 9.18 31.06
CA SER A 17 6.74 8.88 31.66
C SER A 17 6.84 8.76 33.19
N PHE A 18 6.47 9.82 33.92
CA PHE A 18 6.42 9.84 35.40
C PHE A 18 5.51 8.76 36.02
N THR A 19 4.64 8.16 35.20
CA THR A 19 3.73 7.07 35.57
C THR A 19 4.50 5.81 35.95
N VAL A 20 5.59 5.49 35.24
CA VAL A 20 6.37 4.25 35.46
C VAL A 20 7.29 4.39 36.67
N THR A 21 7.88 5.56 36.89
CA THR A 21 8.77 5.84 38.04
C THR A 21 8.00 5.83 39.37
N HIS A 22 6.73 6.29 39.39
CA HIS A 22 5.87 6.22 40.57
C HIS A 22 5.52 4.79 40.99
N ILE A 23 5.34 3.87 40.02
CA ILE A 23 5.00 2.47 40.28
C ILE A 23 6.17 1.73 40.93
N ARG A 24 7.41 2.02 40.51
CA ARG A 24 8.61 1.31 41.02
C ARG A 24 9.06 1.75 42.42
N SER A 25 8.75 2.97 42.87
CA SER A 25 9.24 3.47 44.18
C SER A 25 8.31 3.16 45.37
N LEU A 26 7.10 2.66 45.12
CA LEU A 26 6.06 2.46 46.14
C LEU A 26 5.67 0.97 46.23
N ASN A 27 6.59 0.15 46.72
CA ASN A 27 6.47 -1.31 46.81
C ASN A 27 5.38 -1.85 47.80
N SER A 28 4.36 -1.09 48.17
CA SER A 28 3.30 -1.60 49.08
C SER A 28 1.92 -0.93 48.96
N VAL A 29 1.63 -0.13 47.93
CA VAL A 29 0.26 0.39 47.73
C VAL A 29 -0.12 0.29 46.28
N THR A 30 -1.06 -0.60 45.96
CA THR A 30 -1.76 -0.66 44.68
C THR A 30 -2.57 0.62 44.51
N ILE A 31 -1.98 1.65 43.90
CA ILE A 31 -2.76 2.73 43.29
C ILE A 31 -3.31 2.12 42.00
N CYS A 32 -4.60 1.79 41.99
CA CYS A 32 -5.31 1.43 40.78
C CYS A 32 -5.28 2.65 39.84
N VAL A 33 -4.28 2.70 38.95
CA VAL A 33 -4.26 3.68 37.86
C VAL A 33 -5.23 3.14 36.82
N CYS A 34 -6.49 3.54 36.94
CA CYS A 34 -7.44 3.36 35.85
C CYS A 34 -6.79 3.95 34.58
N VAL A 35 -6.65 3.14 33.54
CA VAL A 35 -6.10 3.52 32.22
C VAL A 35 -7.10 4.41 31.50
N CYS A 36 -7.41 5.55 32.11
CA CYS A 36 -8.22 6.61 31.52
C CYS A 36 -7.28 7.72 31.07
N VAL A 37 -7.66 8.39 29.97
CA VAL A 37 -6.98 9.58 29.47
C VAL A 37 -6.78 10.56 30.63
N CYS A 38 -5.53 11.00 30.85
CA CYS A 38 -5.22 11.95 31.92
C CYS A 38 -6.10 13.21 31.77
N VAL A 39 -6.67 13.70 32.87
CA VAL A 39 -7.50 14.91 32.85
C VAL A 39 -6.60 16.12 32.59
N CYS A 40 -6.81 16.80 31.47
CA CYS A 40 -6.14 18.06 31.13
C CYS A 40 -7.04 19.24 31.53
N VAL A 41 -6.45 20.26 32.18
CA VAL A 41 -7.15 21.46 32.64
C VAL A 41 -6.43 22.70 32.13
N LYS A 42 -7.19 23.65 31.56
CA LYS A 42 -6.69 24.98 31.22
C LYS A 42 -6.54 25.82 32.48
N THR A 43 -5.35 26.35 32.73
CA THR A 43 -5.06 27.15 33.93
C THR A 43 -5.23 28.65 33.66
N ALA A 44 -5.16 29.47 34.72
CA ALA A 44 -5.12 30.94 34.59
C ALA A 44 -3.69 31.48 34.36
N VAL A 45 -2.67 30.62 34.31
CA VAL A 45 -1.26 31.04 34.15
C VAL A 45 -0.99 31.25 32.65
N PRO A 46 -0.62 32.45 32.19
CA PRO A 46 -0.30 32.69 30.79
C PRO A 46 1.07 32.11 30.41
N CYS A 47 1.19 31.51 29.24
CA CYS A 47 2.48 31.19 28.61
C CYS A 47 3.17 32.48 28.15
N ILE A 48 4.51 32.46 28.07
CA ILE A 48 5.28 33.54 27.45
C ILE A 48 4.89 33.62 25.96
N PRO A 49 4.42 34.78 25.46
CA PRO A 49 4.01 34.91 24.06
C PRO A 49 5.21 34.83 23.11
N ALA A 50 5.01 34.22 21.94
CA ALA A 50 6.01 34.12 20.89
C ALA A 50 5.38 34.39 19.51
N GLY A 51 5.69 35.54 18.92
CA GLY A 51 5.05 35.96 17.67
C GLY A 51 3.53 36.11 17.82
N VAL A 52 2.78 35.48 16.91
CA VAL A 52 1.30 35.48 16.96
C VAL A 52 0.74 34.57 18.06
N PHE A 53 1.59 33.77 18.71
CA PHE A 53 1.17 32.71 19.62
C PHE A 53 1.12 33.16 21.08
N SER A 54 -0.05 33.04 21.69
CA SER A 54 -0.28 33.23 23.13
C SER A 54 -1.38 32.30 23.63
N CYS A 55 -1.22 31.71 24.81
CA CYS A 55 -2.25 30.86 25.42
C CYS A 55 -2.03 30.70 26.93
N PRO A 56 -3.07 30.35 27.71
CA PRO A 56 -2.89 29.87 29.07
C PRO A 56 -2.29 28.47 29.08
N LEU A 57 -1.44 28.21 30.06
CA LEU A 57 -0.84 26.91 30.32
C LEU A 57 -1.93 25.86 30.55
N VAL A 58 -1.79 24.71 29.88
CA VAL A 58 -2.58 23.50 30.13
C VAL A 58 -1.79 22.58 31.07
N ALA A 59 -2.46 21.98 32.03
CA ALA A 59 -1.82 21.08 32.99
C ALA A 59 -2.59 19.77 33.09
N THR A 60 -1.88 18.68 33.30
CA THR A 60 -2.47 17.38 33.62
C THR A 60 -2.66 17.25 35.12
N MET A 61 -3.84 16.82 35.55
CA MET A 61 -4.14 16.64 36.97
C MET A 61 -4.09 15.15 37.35
N ARG A 62 -3.38 14.83 38.44
CA ARG A 62 -3.38 13.50 39.06
C ARG A 62 -3.77 13.58 40.54
N PRO A 63 -4.78 12.82 41.01
CA PRO A 63 -5.05 12.70 42.43
C PRO A 63 -3.90 11.93 43.11
N VAL A 64 -3.42 12.45 44.24
CA VAL A 64 -2.36 11.83 45.05
C VAL A 64 -2.83 11.77 46.51
N PRO A 65 -2.63 10.64 47.22
CA PRO A 65 -2.93 10.58 48.65
C PRO A 65 -2.17 11.64 49.45
N ALA A 66 -2.83 12.24 50.44
CA ALA A 66 -2.31 13.34 51.25
C ALA A 66 -0.90 13.07 51.84
N ALA A 67 -0.71 11.86 52.38
CA ALA A 67 0.53 11.43 53.01
C ALA A 67 1.68 11.20 52.00
N MET A 68 1.37 11.09 50.71
CA MET A 68 2.34 10.82 49.65
C MET A 68 2.67 12.05 48.82
N LEU A 69 2.07 13.22 49.11
CA LEU A 69 2.26 14.41 48.28
C LEU A 69 3.75 14.82 48.22
N ASP A 70 4.43 14.88 49.36
CA ASP A 70 5.83 15.31 49.44
C ASP A 70 6.78 14.31 48.76
N ALA A 71 6.56 13.01 48.98
CA ALA A 71 7.30 11.95 48.32
C ALA A 71 7.13 12.01 46.80
N ALA A 72 5.87 12.16 46.36
CA ALA A 72 5.57 12.29 44.96
C ALA A 72 6.25 13.55 44.38
N VAL A 73 6.24 14.70 45.07
CA VAL A 73 6.83 15.98 44.58
C VAL A 73 8.33 15.81 44.43
N LYS A 74 8.96 15.20 45.43
CA LYS A 74 10.39 14.87 45.44
C LYS A 74 10.77 13.96 44.27
N VAL A 75 10.03 12.89 44.02
CA VAL A 75 10.28 11.97 42.89
C VAL A 75 10.10 12.67 41.53
N THR A 76 9.10 13.56 41.39
CA THR A 76 8.91 14.33 40.15
C THR A 76 9.94 15.45 39.95
N ASN A 77 10.54 15.97 41.04
CA ASN A 77 11.57 17.01 41.00
C ASN A 77 13.00 16.47 40.78
N LEU A 78 13.27 15.23 41.20
CA LEU A 78 14.63 14.66 41.23
C LEU A 78 15.14 14.12 39.87
N ASN A 79 14.47 14.40 38.75
CA ASN A 79 14.98 14.05 37.43
C ASN A 79 15.69 15.27 36.80
N PRO A 80 17.03 15.40 36.91
CA PRO A 80 17.78 16.56 36.41
C PRO A 80 17.74 16.74 34.89
N LEU A 81 17.18 15.78 34.14
CA LEU A 81 17.10 15.77 32.68
C LEU A 81 15.67 15.92 32.14
N ALA A 82 14.68 16.21 33.00
CA ALA A 82 13.29 16.41 32.60
C ALA A 82 12.66 17.65 33.27
N HIS A 83 11.89 18.44 32.52
CA HIS A 83 11.03 19.49 33.07
C HIS A 83 9.77 18.87 33.71
N GLY A 84 9.93 18.25 34.89
CA GLY A 84 8.90 17.42 35.54
C GLY A 84 8.29 17.97 36.83
N ALA A 85 8.80 19.09 37.33
CA ALA A 85 8.33 19.67 38.59
C ALA A 85 6.83 20.02 38.50
N PRO A 86 6.00 19.60 39.47
CA PRO A 86 4.59 19.98 39.48
C PRO A 86 4.48 21.51 39.55
N VAL A 87 3.72 22.10 38.63
CA VAL A 87 3.52 23.56 38.60
C VAL A 87 2.59 24.07 39.68
N HIS A 88 1.75 23.18 40.23
CA HIS A 88 0.89 23.49 41.36
C HIS A 88 0.53 22.23 42.15
N HIS A 89 0.42 22.37 43.47
CA HIS A 89 -0.16 21.37 44.36
C HIS A 89 -1.03 22.07 45.40
N ARG A 90 -2.25 21.56 45.65
CA ARG A 90 -3.19 22.13 46.64
C ARG A 90 -3.76 21.07 47.57
N ARG A 91 -3.91 21.43 48.84
CA ARG A 91 -4.70 20.68 49.83
C ARG A 91 -6.18 21.06 49.65
N THR A 92 -7.05 20.10 49.31
CA THR A 92 -8.51 20.29 49.43
C THR A 92 -9.07 19.34 50.49
N ARG A 93 -10.23 19.67 51.07
CA ARG A 93 -10.76 18.98 52.28
C ARG A 93 -11.08 17.48 52.11
N LYS A 94 -10.98 16.90 50.90
CA LYS A 94 -11.18 15.45 50.67
C LYS A 94 -10.17 14.74 49.76
N CYS A 95 -9.33 15.42 48.97
CA CYS A 95 -8.25 14.83 48.16
C CYS A 95 -7.12 15.84 47.88
N HIS A 96 -5.89 15.36 47.65
CA HIS A 96 -4.79 16.19 47.13
C HIS A 96 -4.62 15.92 45.64
N SER A 97 -4.38 16.98 44.85
CA SER A 97 -4.16 16.88 43.41
C SER A 97 -2.83 17.51 43.03
N LYS A 98 -2.11 16.85 42.12
CA LYS A 98 -0.92 17.37 41.46
C LYS A 98 -1.23 17.84 40.07
N LEU A 99 -0.64 18.97 39.67
CA LEU A 99 -0.66 19.47 38.30
C LEU A 99 0.73 19.35 37.69
N THR A 100 0.87 18.57 36.62
CA THR A 100 2.10 18.41 35.82
C THR A 100 1.96 19.11 34.48
N ASN A 101 3.04 19.74 33.99
CA ASN A 101 3.01 20.56 32.78
C ASN A 101 2.74 19.73 31.52
N ILE A 102 1.86 20.23 30.66
CA ILE A 102 1.89 19.97 29.22
C ILE A 102 1.72 21.32 28.52
N MET A 103 2.73 21.78 27.78
CA MET A 103 2.54 22.93 26.91
C MET A 103 1.61 22.54 25.75
N PHE A 104 0.48 23.23 25.59
CA PHE A 104 -0.30 23.17 24.36
C PHE A 104 -0.93 24.51 24.00
N PHE A 105 -0.92 24.78 22.69
CA PHE A 105 -1.40 25.98 22.01
C PHE A 105 -2.91 25.94 21.85
N TYR A 106 -3.63 26.89 22.46
CA TYR A 106 -5.01 27.21 22.04
C TYR A 106 -5.34 28.62 22.52
N LEU A 107 -5.15 29.60 21.64
CA LEU A 107 -5.87 30.89 21.64
C LEU A 107 -5.51 31.74 20.41
N SER A 108 -4.37 31.49 19.78
CA SER A 108 -4.03 32.11 18.50
C SER A 108 -4.58 31.21 17.40
N GLU A 109 -5.76 31.55 16.84
CA GLU A 109 -6.38 30.83 15.72
C GLU A 109 -5.42 30.77 14.53
N PRO A 110 -4.66 29.67 14.35
CA PRO A 110 -3.83 29.55 13.17
C PRO A 110 -4.75 29.20 11.99
N SER A 111 -4.41 29.65 10.78
CA SER A 111 -5.20 29.32 9.59
C SER A 111 -5.30 27.81 9.34
N LEU A 112 -4.34 27.03 9.84
CA LEU A 112 -4.35 25.56 9.83
C LEU A 112 -3.39 25.00 10.90
N ALA A 113 -3.79 23.96 11.63
CA ALA A 113 -2.91 23.21 12.54
C ALA A 113 -3.32 21.74 12.61
N PHE A 114 -2.32 20.86 12.77
CA PHE A 114 -2.51 19.42 12.97
C PHE A 114 -1.97 19.00 14.33
N SER A 115 -2.74 18.21 15.07
CA SER A 115 -2.30 17.59 16.31
C SER A 115 -2.84 16.17 16.41
N HIS A 116 -2.28 15.38 17.33
CA HIS A 116 -2.91 14.13 17.71
C HIS A 116 -4.24 14.39 18.45
N SER A 117 -5.15 13.42 18.39
CA SER A 117 -6.32 13.39 19.28
C SER A 117 -5.89 13.01 20.70
N PRO A 118 -6.55 13.52 21.77
CA PRO A 118 -6.24 13.11 23.14
C PRO A 118 -6.24 11.58 23.30
N GLY A 119 -5.13 11.02 23.81
CA GLY A 119 -4.95 9.57 23.95
C GLY A 119 -4.35 8.86 22.73
N CYS A 120 -4.16 9.55 21.60
CA CYS A 120 -3.64 9.00 20.35
C CYS A 120 -2.23 9.54 20.04
N MET A 121 -1.29 9.42 20.98
CA MET A 121 0.05 9.98 20.83
C MET A 121 0.90 9.24 19.78
N PHE A 122 1.89 9.93 19.22
CA PHE A 122 2.95 9.29 18.42
C PHE A 122 3.87 8.47 19.33
N LEU A 123 3.99 7.17 19.05
CA LEU A 123 4.86 6.27 19.79
C LEU A 123 6.24 6.24 19.13
N THR A 124 7.30 6.46 19.90
CA THR A 124 8.68 6.51 19.39
C THR A 124 9.45 5.23 19.73
N ASP A 125 10.55 4.98 19.01
CA ASP A 125 11.48 3.88 19.29
C ASP A 125 12.49 4.21 20.41
N SER A 126 12.43 5.43 20.97
CA SER A 126 13.32 5.84 22.06
C SER A 126 12.78 5.30 23.40
N PRO A 127 13.51 4.40 24.09
CA PRO A 127 13.08 3.93 25.40
C PRO A 127 13.07 5.08 26.41
N ASP A 128 12.11 5.06 27.34
CA ASP A 128 11.95 6.07 28.43
C ASP A 128 13.23 6.26 29.28
N SER A 129 14.22 5.37 29.20
CA SER A 129 15.41 5.34 30.06
C SER A 129 16.70 5.90 29.45
N SER A 130 16.69 6.39 28.20
CA SER A 130 17.91 6.94 27.59
C SER A 130 18.24 8.32 28.15
N PRO A 131 19.46 8.57 28.67
CA PRO A 131 19.87 9.92 29.06
C PRO A 131 19.86 10.82 27.82
N VAL A 132 19.27 12.00 27.94
CA VAL A 132 19.33 13.04 26.90
C VAL A 132 20.77 13.55 26.86
N THR A 133 21.63 12.88 26.10
CA THR A 133 22.88 13.46 25.62
C THR A 133 22.54 14.61 24.68
N LYS A 134 23.42 15.63 24.63
CA LYS A 134 23.34 16.73 23.66
C LYS A 134 22.92 16.17 22.29
N PRO A 135 22.02 16.84 21.56
CA PRO A 135 21.44 16.31 20.34
C PRO A 135 22.58 15.83 19.43
N ASN A 136 22.74 14.51 19.33
CA ASN A 136 23.59 13.93 18.31
C ASN A 136 22.86 14.21 17.00
N PRO A 137 23.46 14.92 16.04
CA PRO A 137 22.86 15.12 14.72
C PRO A 137 22.37 13.79 14.11
N GLU A 138 22.99 12.66 14.45
CA GLU A 138 22.62 11.31 14.02
C GLU A 138 21.43 10.68 14.76
N LEU A 139 21.05 11.17 15.95
CA LEU A 139 19.88 10.72 16.73
C LEU A 139 18.70 11.70 16.65
N THR A 140 18.83 12.73 15.82
CA THR A 140 17.71 13.62 15.50
C THR A 140 16.70 12.78 14.71
N PRO A 141 15.41 12.74 15.09
CA PRO A 141 14.40 12.04 14.30
C PRO A 141 14.42 12.63 12.89
N LEU A 142 14.94 11.85 11.95
CA LEU A 142 14.94 12.19 10.55
C LEU A 142 13.49 12.12 10.08
N CYS A 143 12.91 13.30 9.83
CA CYS A 143 11.62 13.38 9.18
C CYS A 143 11.84 13.07 7.71
N PHE A 144 11.72 11.79 7.35
CA PHE A 144 11.66 11.40 5.96
C PHE A 144 10.29 11.80 5.42
N LEU A 145 10.27 12.73 4.48
CA LEU A 145 9.20 12.73 3.49
C LEU A 145 9.26 11.31 2.87
N VAL A 146 8.16 10.55 2.88
CA VAL A 146 8.08 9.24 2.20
C VAL A 146 8.38 9.36 0.69
N SER A 147 8.58 10.59 0.19
CA SER A 147 9.06 10.89 -1.15
C SER A 147 10.57 11.11 -1.29
N HIS A 148 11.40 10.96 -0.25
CA HIS A 148 12.86 10.92 -0.42
C HIS A 148 13.27 9.55 -0.96
N ASN A 149 13.08 9.40 -2.27
CA ASN A 149 13.43 8.28 -3.16
C ASN A 149 12.68 6.92 -3.01
N PRO A 150 11.35 6.86 -3.18
CA PRO A 150 10.68 5.62 -3.60
C PRO A 150 10.90 5.28 -5.09
N LEU A 151 11.72 6.05 -5.82
CA LEU A 151 11.60 6.30 -7.25
C LEU A 151 12.32 5.34 -8.21
N PHE A 152 13.08 4.35 -7.76
CA PHE A 152 13.85 3.53 -8.72
C PHE A 152 12.98 2.54 -9.52
N LEU A 153 11.92 1.98 -8.94
CA LEU A 153 11.08 1.00 -9.64
C LEU A 153 10.16 1.61 -10.70
N GLN A 154 9.56 2.78 -10.43
CA GLN A 154 8.58 3.40 -11.34
C GLN A 154 9.23 4.08 -12.55
N LEU A 155 10.44 4.63 -12.38
CA LEU A 155 11.18 5.30 -13.47
C LEU A 155 11.69 4.30 -14.50
N GLY A 156 12.16 3.10 -14.09
CA GLY A 156 12.73 2.11 -15.00
C GLY A 156 11.72 1.45 -15.95
N ILE A 157 10.49 1.18 -15.49
CA ILE A 157 9.45 0.47 -16.28
C ILE A 157 8.71 1.35 -17.29
N SER A 158 8.80 2.68 -17.15
CA SER A 158 8.10 3.64 -18.03
C SER A 158 9.00 4.20 -19.14
N GLU A 159 10.32 4.07 -19.05
CA GLU A 159 11.29 4.71 -19.95
C GLU A 159 11.42 4.04 -21.33
N SER A 160 11.13 2.74 -21.45
CA SER A 160 11.29 1.97 -22.69
C SER A 160 10.06 1.95 -23.61
N SER A 161 8.96 2.64 -23.26
CA SER A 161 7.74 2.62 -24.07
C SER A 161 7.86 3.45 -25.35
N GLN A 162 7.41 2.92 -26.48
CA GLN A 162 7.29 3.67 -27.74
C GLN A 162 6.01 4.52 -27.84
N ARG A 163 5.05 4.37 -26.90
CA ARG A 163 3.71 4.97 -26.97
C ARG A 163 3.55 6.27 -26.19
N GLY A 164 4.63 6.78 -25.56
CA GLY A 164 4.53 7.96 -24.70
C GLY A 164 3.82 7.69 -23.37
N ILE A 165 3.81 6.44 -22.90
CA ILE A 165 3.11 6.00 -21.67
C ILE A 165 3.54 6.80 -20.44
N ARG A 166 4.78 7.28 -20.45
CA ARG A 166 5.35 8.16 -19.42
C ARG A 166 4.46 9.38 -19.15
N ALA A 167 3.75 9.89 -20.16
CA ALA A 167 2.84 11.01 -20.00
C ALA A 167 1.55 10.64 -19.27
N LEU A 168 1.12 9.38 -19.37
CA LEU A 168 -0.02 8.86 -18.62
C LEU A 168 0.35 8.57 -17.15
N SER A 169 1.63 8.37 -16.85
CA SER A 169 2.10 8.07 -15.50
C SER A 169 1.58 9.08 -14.47
N VAL A 170 1.09 8.54 -13.37
CA VAL A 170 0.71 9.28 -12.17
C VAL A 170 1.67 8.88 -11.07
N GLN A 171 2.19 9.90 -10.39
CA GLN A 171 3.20 9.71 -9.35
C GLN A 171 2.66 8.83 -8.23
N ASP A 172 3.50 7.95 -7.69
CA ASP A 172 3.26 7.11 -6.52
C ASP A 172 2.17 6.02 -6.68
N GLU A 173 1.49 5.89 -7.82
CA GLU A 173 0.46 4.84 -8.03
C GLU A 173 0.98 3.42 -7.80
N LEU A 174 2.22 3.14 -8.22
CA LEU A 174 2.85 1.84 -7.95
C LEU A 174 3.01 1.61 -6.44
N LEU A 175 3.51 2.62 -5.71
CA LEU A 175 3.69 2.54 -4.26
C LEU A 175 2.35 2.39 -3.54
N CYS A 176 1.35 3.20 -3.90
CA CYS A 176 0.01 3.13 -3.32
C CYS A 176 -0.65 1.76 -3.56
N SER A 177 -0.54 1.22 -4.79
CA SER A 177 -1.00 -0.12 -5.13
C SER A 177 -0.32 -1.19 -4.27
N CYS A 178 1.01 -1.16 -4.16
CA CYS A 178 1.77 -2.14 -3.40
C CYS A 178 1.52 -2.06 -1.88
N LEU A 179 1.31 -0.86 -1.33
CA LEU A 179 0.91 -0.68 0.08
C LEU A 179 -0.49 -1.24 0.34
N ALA A 180 -1.45 -1.03 -0.55
CA ALA A 180 -2.78 -1.62 -0.42
C ALA A 180 -2.72 -3.16 -0.52
N LEU A 181 -1.99 -3.69 -1.51
CA LEU A 181 -1.79 -5.13 -1.68
C LEU A 181 -1.05 -5.77 -0.50
N SER A 182 -0.08 -5.08 0.11
CA SER A 182 0.65 -5.62 1.26
C SER A 182 -0.25 -5.84 2.48
N HIS A 183 -1.26 -4.98 2.68
CA HIS A 183 -2.27 -5.12 3.73
C HIS A 183 -3.42 -6.08 3.39
N SER A 184 -3.52 -6.52 2.13
CA SER A 184 -4.58 -7.43 1.66
C SER A 184 -4.32 -8.89 2.03
N SER A 185 -5.36 -9.63 2.38
CA SER A 185 -5.30 -11.08 2.67
C SER A 185 -5.82 -11.92 1.50
N SER A 186 -6.78 -11.40 0.73
CA SER A 186 -7.39 -12.07 -0.42
C SER A 186 -7.40 -11.16 -1.65
N VAL A 187 -6.86 -11.64 -2.78
CA VAL A 187 -6.67 -10.86 -4.01
C VAL A 187 -7.30 -11.58 -5.21
N ALA A 188 -8.15 -10.89 -5.96
CA ALA A 188 -8.63 -11.35 -7.25
C ALA A 188 -7.86 -10.67 -8.39
N ILE A 189 -7.27 -11.44 -9.30
CA ILE A 189 -6.50 -10.93 -10.44
C ILE A 189 -7.24 -11.27 -11.73
N THR A 190 -7.41 -10.30 -12.62
CA THR A 190 -7.93 -10.50 -13.97
C THR A 190 -6.95 -9.98 -15.00
N THR A 191 -6.84 -10.71 -16.10
CA THR A 191 -5.97 -10.40 -17.24
C THR A 191 -6.56 -11.01 -18.50
N GLY A 192 -6.21 -10.45 -19.65
CA GLY A 192 -6.63 -10.94 -20.95
C GLY A 192 -7.17 -9.82 -21.83
N PHE A 193 -6.51 -9.65 -22.97
CA PHE A 193 -6.86 -8.67 -23.98
C PHE A 193 -7.01 -9.36 -25.36
N PRO A 194 -8.24 -9.54 -25.88
CA PRO A 194 -8.47 -10.20 -27.17
C PRO A 194 -8.22 -9.26 -28.35
N THR A 195 -6.95 -8.89 -28.57
CA THR A 195 -6.56 -7.95 -29.62
C THR A 195 -6.70 -8.54 -31.03
N HIS A 196 -6.50 -9.86 -31.17
CA HIS A 196 -6.39 -10.59 -32.43
C HIS A 196 -7.67 -11.37 -32.76
N TYR A 197 -8.80 -10.66 -32.89
CA TYR A 197 -10.14 -11.24 -33.08
C TYR A 197 -10.30 -12.20 -34.28
N MET A 198 -9.34 -12.23 -35.22
CA MET A 198 -9.31 -13.17 -36.36
C MET A 198 -8.53 -14.45 -36.08
N HIS A 199 -7.90 -14.57 -34.90
CA HIS A 199 -7.12 -15.71 -34.46
C HIS A 199 -7.80 -16.41 -33.28
N SER A 200 -7.42 -17.69 -33.08
CA SER A 200 -7.86 -18.49 -31.94
C SER A 200 -6.61 -19.08 -31.26
N PRO A 201 -6.31 -18.73 -30.00
CA PRO A 201 -7.01 -17.72 -29.19
C PRO A 201 -6.81 -16.28 -29.71
N PRO A 202 -7.73 -15.34 -29.42
CA PRO A 202 -7.58 -13.93 -29.81
C PRO A 202 -6.72 -13.12 -28.83
N ASP A 203 -6.39 -13.70 -27.67
CA ASP A 203 -5.64 -13.06 -26.59
C ASP A 203 -4.18 -12.78 -26.97
N GLU A 204 -3.60 -11.77 -26.33
CA GLU A 204 -2.21 -11.38 -26.50
C GLU A 204 -1.29 -11.84 -25.37
N THR A 205 0.02 -11.73 -25.61
CA THR A 205 1.07 -12.13 -24.66
C THR A 205 1.32 -11.12 -23.54
N ASP A 206 0.84 -9.89 -23.64
CA ASP A 206 0.91 -8.92 -22.54
C ASP A 206 -0.24 -9.11 -21.55
N GLY A 207 0.06 -9.03 -20.25
CA GLY A 207 -0.86 -9.29 -19.15
C GLY A 207 -0.60 -10.59 -18.39
N PRO A 208 -0.79 -11.77 -19.02
CA PRO A 208 -0.72 -13.05 -18.31
C PRO A 208 0.60 -13.29 -17.57
N PRO A 209 1.79 -13.01 -18.13
CA PRO A 209 3.03 -13.20 -17.39
C PRO A 209 3.16 -12.30 -16.16
N GLY A 210 2.79 -11.02 -16.26
CA GLY A 210 2.75 -10.11 -15.11
C GLY A 210 1.74 -10.54 -14.05
N ALA A 211 0.57 -11.06 -14.47
CA ALA A 211 -0.43 -11.61 -13.57
C ALA A 211 0.08 -12.81 -12.78
N ILE A 212 0.77 -13.74 -13.45
CA ILE A 212 1.36 -14.92 -12.81
C ILE A 212 2.53 -14.53 -11.90
N ALA A 213 3.39 -13.59 -12.28
CA ALA A 213 4.44 -13.08 -11.40
C ALA A 213 3.88 -12.47 -10.10
N MET A 214 2.80 -11.68 -10.19
CA MET A 214 2.09 -11.16 -9.02
C MET A 214 1.48 -12.29 -8.19
N ALA A 215 0.79 -13.25 -8.83
CA ALA A 215 0.18 -14.38 -8.14
C ALA A 215 1.22 -15.19 -7.36
N THR A 216 2.35 -15.52 -7.98
CA THR A 216 3.47 -16.25 -7.38
C THR A 216 4.02 -15.55 -6.14
N MET A 217 4.25 -14.22 -6.22
CA MET A 217 4.71 -13.45 -5.05
C MET A 217 3.65 -13.36 -3.96
N LEU A 218 2.39 -13.08 -4.29
CA LEU A 218 1.29 -12.97 -3.31
C LEU A 218 1.09 -14.30 -2.56
N LEU A 219 1.17 -15.44 -3.26
CA LEU A 219 1.12 -16.77 -2.64
C LEU A 219 2.30 -17.01 -1.69
N ALA A 220 3.53 -16.64 -2.09
CA ALA A 220 4.71 -16.76 -1.24
C ALA A 220 4.61 -15.90 0.04
N LEU A 221 3.91 -14.76 -0.05
CA LEU A 221 3.58 -13.89 1.08
C LEU A 221 2.39 -14.40 1.92
N GLY A 222 1.85 -15.59 1.61
CA GLY A 222 0.78 -16.23 2.38
C GLY A 222 -0.62 -15.68 2.09
N LYS A 223 -0.81 -14.98 0.97
CA LYS A 223 -2.10 -14.40 0.58
C LYS A 223 -2.92 -15.39 -0.26
N GLN A 224 -4.23 -15.26 -0.21
CA GLN A 224 -5.14 -16.00 -1.08
C GLN A 224 -5.25 -15.29 -2.42
N VAL A 225 -5.06 -16.03 -3.51
CA VAL A 225 -5.13 -15.48 -4.88
C VAL A 225 -6.20 -16.23 -5.67
N THR A 226 -7.04 -15.51 -6.39
CA THR A 226 -8.02 -16.07 -7.35
C THR A 226 -7.81 -15.39 -8.69
N MET A 227 -7.83 -16.14 -9.79
CA MET A 227 -7.87 -15.58 -11.13
C MET A 227 -9.30 -15.49 -11.65
N VAL A 228 -9.65 -14.36 -12.26
CA VAL A 228 -10.96 -14.11 -12.89
C VAL A 228 -10.75 -13.93 -14.39
N THR A 229 -11.46 -14.70 -15.20
CA THR A 229 -11.30 -14.70 -16.65
C THR A 229 -12.64 -14.70 -17.40
N ASP A 230 -12.58 -14.35 -18.68
CA ASP A 230 -13.71 -14.49 -19.60
C ASP A 230 -14.10 -15.96 -19.75
N ARG A 231 -15.40 -16.24 -19.84
CA ARG A 231 -15.96 -17.58 -20.05
C ARG A 231 -15.34 -18.27 -21.26
N ARG A 232 -15.10 -17.54 -22.36
CA ARG A 232 -14.46 -18.08 -23.57
C ARG A 232 -13.03 -18.56 -23.36
N ALA A 233 -12.35 -18.05 -22.33
CA ALA A 233 -10.93 -18.26 -22.11
C ALA A 233 -10.64 -19.22 -20.94
N VAL A 234 -11.67 -19.76 -20.28
CA VAL A 234 -11.53 -20.65 -19.11
C VAL A 234 -10.66 -21.86 -19.42
N GLU A 235 -10.93 -22.60 -20.50
CA GLU A 235 -10.18 -23.82 -20.83
C GLU A 235 -8.71 -23.52 -21.11
N MET A 236 -8.45 -22.47 -21.91
CA MET A 236 -7.09 -22.03 -22.23
C MET A 236 -6.34 -21.57 -20.97
N ASN A 237 -6.96 -20.70 -20.17
CA ASN A 237 -6.31 -20.15 -18.97
C ASN A 237 -6.12 -21.22 -17.89
N GLN A 238 -7.01 -22.20 -17.78
CA GLN A 238 -6.82 -23.34 -16.89
C GLN A 238 -5.59 -24.15 -17.34
N ALA A 239 -5.47 -24.45 -18.64
CA ALA A 239 -4.33 -25.18 -19.17
C ALA A 239 -2.99 -24.41 -18.99
N ILE A 240 -3.02 -23.08 -19.10
CA ILE A 240 -1.86 -22.22 -18.84
C ILE A 240 -1.47 -22.25 -17.37
N ILE A 241 -2.43 -22.14 -16.45
CA ILE A 241 -2.19 -22.23 -15.00
C ILE A 241 -1.62 -23.60 -14.64
N ASP A 242 -2.21 -24.68 -15.17
CA ASP A 242 -1.77 -26.05 -14.90
C ASP A 242 -0.32 -26.28 -15.38
N GLU A 243 0.02 -25.77 -16.58
CA GLU A 243 1.38 -25.86 -17.08
C GLU A 243 2.36 -24.96 -16.30
N ALA A 244 1.93 -23.79 -15.82
CA ALA A 244 2.75 -22.93 -14.96
C ALA A 244 3.07 -23.62 -13.63
N VAL A 245 2.12 -24.38 -13.06
CA VAL A 245 2.36 -25.21 -11.88
C VAL A 245 3.34 -26.34 -12.18
N LYS A 246 3.11 -27.06 -13.28
CA LYS A 246 3.95 -28.19 -13.69
C LYS A 246 5.39 -27.78 -14.01
N THR A 247 5.60 -26.59 -14.59
CA THR A 247 6.93 -26.05 -14.91
C THR A 247 7.59 -25.33 -13.73
N GLY A 248 6.90 -25.20 -12.59
CA GLY A 248 7.41 -24.54 -11.39
C GLY A 248 7.46 -23.00 -11.47
N VAL A 249 6.84 -22.40 -12.49
CA VAL A 249 6.64 -20.95 -12.57
C VAL A 249 5.68 -20.48 -11.47
N LEU A 250 4.63 -21.26 -11.23
CA LEU A 250 3.65 -21.06 -10.17
C LEU A 250 3.77 -22.19 -9.13
N LYS A 251 3.87 -21.84 -7.84
CA LYS A 251 4.10 -22.84 -6.78
C LYS A 251 2.94 -23.80 -6.56
N THR A 252 1.72 -23.32 -6.73
CA THR A 252 0.49 -24.09 -6.51
C THR A 252 -0.63 -23.59 -7.40
N ALA A 253 -1.58 -24.47 -7.71
CA ALA A 253 -2.74 -24.08 -8.50
C ALA A 253 -3.54 -22.99 -7.79
N ILE A 254 -4.01 -22.02 -8.57
CA ILE A 254 -4.89 -20.95 -8.12
C ILE A 254 -6.30 -21.19 -8.65
N PRO A 255 -7.35 -20.89 -7.88
CA PRO A 255 -8.71 -20.94 -8.39
C PRO A 255 -8.88 -20.03 -9.60
N LEU A 256 -9.40 -20.59 -10.69
CA LEU A 256 -9.82 -19.85 -11.87
C LEU A 256 -11.35 -19.80 -11.89
N VAL A 257 -11.92 -18.60 -11.90
CA VAL A 257 -13.36 -18.38 -11.86
C VAL A 257 -13.82 -17.44 -12.98
N THR A 258 -15.10 -17.51 -13.31
CA THR A 258 -15.77 -16.55 -14.20
C THR A 258 -16.68 -15.65 -13.40
N PHE A 259 -16.91 -14.44 -13.91
CA PHE A 259 -17.99 -13.58 -13.45
C PHE A 259 -19.16 -13.66 -14.42
N GLU A 260 -20.32 -14.09 -13.93
CA GLU A 260 -21.55 -14.12 -14.71
C GLU A 260 -22.50 -13.01 -14.25
N ASP A 261 -22.87 -12.13 -15.19
CA ASP A 261 -23.82 -11.05 -14.94
C ASP A 261 -25.26 -11.53 -15.20
N HIS A 262 -25.95 -11.86 -14.11
CA HIS A 262 -27.34 -12.32 -14.09
C HIS A 262 -28.30 -11.22 -13.62
N GLY A 263 -27.81 -10.00 -13.36
CA GLY A 263 -28.59 -8.90 -12.84
C GLY A 263 -27.81 -7.92 -11.97
N PRO A 264 -28.47 -6.88 -11.43
CA PRO A 264 -27.81 -5.75 -10.77
C PRO A 264 -26.98 -6.15 -9.54
N ASP A 265 -27.35 -7.23 -8.85
CA ASP A 265 -26.68 -7.69 -7.63
C ASP A 265 -25.58 -8.73 -7.89
N SER A 266 -25.35 -9.14 -9.15
CA SER A 266 -24.37 -10.18 -9.49
C SER A 266 -22.96 -9.83 -9.01
N ALA A 267 -22.52 -8.58 -9.24
CA ALA A 267 -21.20 -8.13 -8.81
C ALA A 267 -21.08 -8.11 -7.28
N LEU A 268 -22.13 -7.69 -6.57
CA LEU A 268 -22.15 -7.70 -5.10
C LEU A 268 -22.07 -9.14 -4.55
N HIS A 269 -22.82 -10.07 -5.12
CA HIS A 269 -22.78 -11.48 -4.71
C HIS A 269 -21.44 -12.18 -5.02
N PHE A 270 -20.79 -11.77 -6.11
CA PHE A 270 -19.44 -12.21 -6.44
C PHE A 270 -18.42 -11.69 -5.42
N LEU A 271 -18.47 -10.40 -5.11
CA LEU A 271 -17.48 -9.73 -4.25
C LEU A 271 -17.70 -9.96 -2.76
N CYS A 272 -18.91 -10.30 -2.32
CA CYS A 272 -19.26 -10.40 -0.90
C CYS A 272 -19.87 -11.75 -0.54
N HIS A 273 -19.59 -12.22 0.68
CA HIS A 273 -20.24 -13.43 1.20
C HIS A 273 -21.74 -13.19 1.37
N HIS A 274 -22.57 -13.98 0.69
CA HIS A 274 -24.03 -13.85 0.67
C HIS A 274 -24.54 -12.47 0.24
N GLY A 275 -23.73 -11.68 -0.47
CA GLY A 275 -24.08 -10.31 -0.88
C GLY A 275 -24.05 -9.27 0.24
N ASP A 276 -23.41 -9.55 1.39
CA ASP A 276 -23.25 -8.57 2.48
C ASP A 276 -22.02 -7.67 2.26
N PRO A 277 -22.18 -6.35 2.00
CA PRO A 277 -21.07 -5.42 1.76
C PRO A 277 -20.06 -5.33 2.92
N ASN A 278 -20.43 -5.72 4.14
CA ASN A 278 -19.52 -5.71 5.29
C ASN A 278 -18.64 -6.97 5.36
N ARG A 279 -18.85 -7.93 4.46
CA ARG A 279 -18.15 -9.22 4.41
C ARG A 279 -17.59 -9.47 3.01
N PRO A 280 -16.63 -8.64 2.54
CA PRO A 280 -15.99 -8.85 1.26
C PRO A 280 -15.25 -10.20 1.23
N ARG A 281 -15.23 -10.85 0.06
CA ARG A 281 -14.46 -12.08 -0.23
C ARG A 281 -13.02 -11.77 -0.62
N TYR A 282 -12.81 -10.58 -1.17
CA TYR A 282 -11.54 -10.07 -1.67
C TYR A 282 -11.27 -8.72 -1.05
N ASP A 283 -10.04 -8.49 -0.60
CA ASP A 283 -9.59 -7.19 -0.11
C ASP A 283 -9.07 -6.32 -1.27
N HIS A 284 -8.63 -6.96 -2.36
CA HIS A 284 -8.05 -6.26 -3.51
C HIS A 284 -8.45 -6.91 -4.84
N LEU A 285 -8.85 -6.09 -5.82
CA LEU A 285 -9.03 -6.50 -7.21
C LEU A 285 -7.93 -5.91 -8.09
N VAL A 286 -7.26 -6.74 -8.88
CA VAL A 286 -6.19 -6.32 -9.79
C VAL A 286 -6.60 -6.65 -11.23
N ALA A 287 -6.58 -5.65 -12.10
CA ALA A 287 -6.68 -5.81 -13.54
C ALA A 287 -5.31 -5.52 -14.16
N ILE A 288 -4.77 -6.43 -14.95
CA ILE A 288 -3.51 -6.24 -15.67
C ILE A 288 -3.69 -6.62 -17.12
N GLU A 289 -3.49 -5.67 -18.03
CA GLU A 289 -3.78 -5.83 -19.47
C GLU A 289 -5.16 -6.48 -19.70
N ARG A 290 -6.14 -6.01 -18.95
CA ARG A 290 -7.52 -6.44 -19.09
C ARG A 290 -8.25 -5.35 -19.86
N SER A 291 -8.92 -5.69 -20.96
CA SER A 291 -9.71 -4.71 -21.72
C SER A 291 -10.74 -4.00 -20.84
N GLY A 292 -10.75 -2.67 -20.90
CA GLY A 292 -11.65 -1.82 -20.14
C GLY A 292 -12.79 -1.26 -20.99
N ARG A 293 -13.96 -1.10 -20.37
CA ARG A 293 -15.14 -0.51 -21.03
C ARG A 293 -14.92 0.98 -21.32
N ALA A 294 -15.16 1.40 -22.55
CA ALA A 294 -15.16 2.80 -22.95
C ALA A 294 -16.49 3.51 -22.59
N GLU A 295 -16.54 4.83 -22.78
CA GLU A 295 -17.69 5.69 -22.39
C GLU A 295 -19.01 5.32 -23.07
N ASP A 296 -18.96 4.72 -24.27
CA ASP A 296 -20.12 4.24 -25.02
C ASP A 296 -20.58 2.82 -24.62
N GLY A 297 -19.92 2.21 -23.63
CA GLY A 297 -20.20 0.86 -23.18
C GLY A 297 -19.64 -0.26 -24.06
N ASN A 298 -18.78 0.07 -25.04
CA ASN A 298 -18.04 -0.89 -25.85
C ASN A 298 -16.61 -1.10 -25.34
N TYR A 299 -15.87 -1.99 -26.00
CA TYR A 299 -14.48 -2.33 -25.71
C TYR A 299 -13.69 -2.19 -27.00
N TYR A 300 -12.56 -1.50 -26.94
CA TYR A 300 -11.76 -1.21 -28.14
C TYR A 300 -10.30 -1.60 -27.91
N ASN A 301 -9.68 -2.21 -28.91
CA ASN A 301 -8.21 -2.31 -28.95
C ASN A 301 -7.59 -0.97 -29.38
N MET A 302 -6.25 -0.86 -29.30
CA MET A 302 -5.53 0.36 -29.68
C MET A 302 -5.72 0.78 -31.16
N ARG A 303 -6.19 -0.13 -32.02
CA ARG A 303 -6.54 0.13 -33.44
C ARG A 303 -7.96 0.70 -33.60
N GLY A 304 -8.71 0.88 -32.51
CA GLY A 304 -10.10 1.35 -32.53
C GLY A 304 -11.12 0.29 -32.97
N VAL A 305 -10.74 -0.99 -33.00
CA VAL A 305 -11.66 -2.08 -33.36
C VAL A 305 -12.45 -2.49 -32.14
N ASN A 306 -13.77 -2.57 -32.29
CA ASN A 306 -14.68 -3.03 -31.24
C ASN A 306 -14.53 -4.55 -31.00
N ILE A 307 -14.16 -4.92 -29.79
CA ILE A 307 -13.92 -6.30 -29.34
C ILE A 307 -14.94 -6.76 -28.28
N LYS A 308 -16.04 -6.02 -28.07
CA LYS A 308 -17.05 -6.32 -27.03
C LYS A 308 -17.57 -7.76 -27.05
N HIS A 309 -17.69 -8.35 -28.23
CA HIS A 309 -18.15 -9.73 -28.40
C HIS A 309 -17.20 -10.80 -27.83
N LEU A 310 -15.99 -10.40 -27.42
CA LEU A 310 -14.96 -11.26 -26.83
C LEU A 310 -14.71 -10.95 -25.35
N VAL A 311 -15.41 -9.99 -24.74
CA VAL A 311 -15.07 -9.46 -23.43
C VAL A 311 -16.27 -9.57 -22.50
N ASP A 312 -16.16 -10.36 -21.45
CA ASP A 312 -17.17 -10.43 -20.39
C ASP A 312 -17.10 -9.17 -19.52
N PRO A 313 -18.23 -8.71 -18.94
CA PRO A 313 -18.34 -7.43 -18.25
C PRO A 313 -17.70 -7.44 -16.84
N ILE A 314 -16.47 -7.95 -16.71
CA ILE A 314 -15.69 -8.01 -15.46
C ILE A 314 -15.49 -6.61 -14.85
N ASP A 315 -15.53 -5.53 -15.64
CA ASP A 315 -15.47 -4.15 -15.12
C ASP A 315 -16.61 -3.85 -14.13
N ASN A 316 -17.75 -4.55 -14.23
CA ASN A 316 -18.85 -4.41 -13.26
C ASN A 316 -18.40 -4.74 -11.83
N LEU A 317 -17.39 -5.61 -11.66
CA LEU A 317 -16.76 -5.86 -10.36
C LEU A 317 -16.04 -4.61 -9.83
N PHE A 318 -15.31 -3.90 -10.68
CA PHE A 318 -14.60 -2.67 -10.31
C PHE A 318 -15.57 -1.53 -9.99
N ILE A 319 -16.66 -1.42 -10.76
CA ILE A 319 -17.74 -0.46 -10.49
C ILE A 319 -18.38 -0.73 -9.13
N ALA A 320 -18.70 -2.00 -8.83
CA ALA A 320 -19.32 -2.38 -7.55
C ALA A 320 -18.37 -2.19 -6.36
N ALA A 321 -17.08 -2.55 -6.52
CA ALA A 321 -16.06 -2.46 -5.47
C ALA A 321 -15.94 -1.05 -4.88
N LYS A 322 -16.13 0.00 -5.67
CA LYS A 322 -16.11 1.41 -5.22
C LYS A 322 -17.07 1.69 -4.05
N ASN A 323 -18.17 0.93 -3.96
CA ASN A 323 -19.20 1.11 -2.94
C ASN A 323 -19.11 0.08 -1.80
N ILE A 324 -18.11 -0.82 -1.82
CA ILE A 324 -17.94 -1.89 -0.83
C ILE A 324 -16.72 -1.57 0.05
N PRO A 325 -16.92 -1.22 1.33
CA PRO A 325 -15.82 -0.94 2.24
C PRO A 325 -14.85 -2.12 2.36
N GLY A 326 -13.55 -1.82 2.30
CA GLY A 326 -12.50 -2.83 2.47
C GLY A 326 -12.01 -3.47 1.17
N ILE A 327 -12.62 -3.16 0.02
CA ILE A 327 -12.09 -3.57 -1.29
C ILE A 327 -11.31 -2.41 -1.92
N THR A 328 -10.06 -2.64 -2.27
CA THR A 328 -9.25 -1.72 -3.09
C THR A 328 -9.11 -2.26 -4.51
N THR A 329 -8.96 -1.37 -5.49
CA THR A 329 -8.80 -1.76 -6.90
C THR A 329 -7.49 -1.21 -7.49
N THR A 330 -6.81 -2.02 -8.29
CA THR A 330 -5.64 -1.62 -9.08
C THR A 330 -5.84 -1.98 -10.54
N GLY A 331 -5.65 -1.03 -11.45
CA GLY A 331 -5.48 -1.28 -12.88
C GLY A 331 -4.01 -1.13 -13.27
N ILE A 332 -3.51 -2.03 -14.12
CA ILE A 332 -2.18 -2.00 -14.72
C ILE A 332 -2.38 -2.02 -16.24
N GLY A 333 -1.87 -1.01 -16.93
CA GLY A 333 -2.07 -0.81 -18.37
C GLY A 333 -0.93 -0.07 -19.05
N ASP A 334 -0.89 -0.16 -20.38
CA ASP A 334 0.18 0.37 -21.24
C ASP A 334 -0.33 1.29 -22.39
N GLY A 335 -1.66 1.35 -22.59
CA GLY A 335 -2.33 2.05 -23.68
C GLY A 335 -3.47 2.98 -23.26
N GLY A 336 -4.09 2.78 -22.10
CA GLY A 336 -5.18 3.59 -21.54
C GLY A 336 -6.59 3.08 -21.81
N ASN A 337 -6.73 1.99 -22.57
CA ASN A 337 -7.97 1.27 -22.87
C ASN A 337 -8.17 0.03 -21.97
N GLU A 338 -7.32 -0.16 -20.97
CA GLU A 338 -7.37 -1.23 -19.99
C GLU A 338 -8.22 -0.85 -18.77
N LEU A 339 -8.81 -1.85 -18.13
CA LEU A 339 -9.62 -1.71 -16.93
C LEU A 339 -8.80 -1.06 -15.80
N GLY A 340 -9.34 0.01 -15.25
CA GLY A 340 -8.73 0.82 -14.21
C GLY A 340 -8.06 2.09 -14.74
N MET A 341 -7.73 2.15 -16.04
CA MET A 341 -7.16 3.34 -16.67
C MET A 341 -8.15 4.49 -16.82
N GLY A 342 -9.42 4.31 -16.46
CA GLY A 342 -10.37 5.42 -16.32
C GLY A 342 -9.90 6.51 -15.35
N LYS A 343 -8.98 6.19 -14.43
CA LYS A 343 -8.33 7.19 -13.55
C LYS A 343 -7.48 8.22 -14.34
N VAL A 344 -6.95 7.84 -15.50
CA VAL A 344 -6.17 8.69 -16.39
C VAL A 344 -6.90 9.02 -17.70
N LYS A 345 -8.23 8.81 -17.75
CA LYS A 345 -9.08 8.96 -18.95
C LYS A 345 -8.81 10.25 -19.73
N GLU A 346 -8.77 11.40 -19.08
CA GLU A 346 -8.56 12.70 -19.75
C GLU A 346 -7.17 12.83 -20.37
N LYS A 347 -6.14 12.24 -19.75
CA LYS A 347 -4.80 12.16 -20.35
C LYS A 347 -4.81 11.21 -21.57
N VAL A 348 -5.51 10.08 -21.48
CA VAL A 348 -5.64 9.14 -22.61
C VAL A 348 -6.34 9.83 -23.79
N LYS A 349 -7.47 10.50 -23.54
CA LYS A 349 -8.23 11.24 -24.57
C LYS A 349 -7.38 12.27 -25.31
N SER A 350 -6.49 12.95 -24.60
CA SER A 350 -5.68 14.05 -25.14
C SER A 350 -4.35 13.62 -25.75
N LEU A 351 -3.73 12.53 -25.24
CA LEU A 351 -2.37 12.16 -25.60
C LEU A 351 -2.27 10.90 -26.46
N MET A 352 -3.24 9.98 -26.35
CA MET A 352 -3.16 8.69 -27.03
C MET A 352 -3.87 8.72 -28.40
N PRO A 353 -3.36 8.00 -29.41
CA PRO A 353 -4.05 7.81 -30.68
C PRO A 353 -5.44 7.21 -30.45
N ASN A 354 -6.47 7.77 -31.10
CA ASN A 354 -7.88 7.39 -30.89
C ASN A 354 -8.35 7.48 -29.43
N GLY A 355 -7.66 8.21 -28.55
CA GLY A 355 -7.94 8.27 -27.12
C GLY A 355 -9.39 8.62 -26.79
N SER A 356 -10.02 9.49 -27.57
CA SER A 356 -11.44 9.85 -27.39
C SER A 356 -12.41 8.68 -27.56
N LEU A 357 -12.03 7.67 -28.36
CA LEU A 357 -12.80 6.45 -28.59
C LEU A 357 -12.43 5.35 -27.60
N ILE A 358 -11.13 5.12 -27.41
CA ILE A 358 -10.63 3.92 -26.74
C ILE A 358 -10.45 4.08 -25.22
N ALA A 359 -10.41 5.30 -24.71
CA ALA A 359 -10.14 5.53 -23.29
C ALA A 359 -11.13 4.75 -22.41
N CYS A 360 -10.57 3.93 -21.53
CA CYS A 360 -11.35 3.24 -20.51
C CYS A 360 -12.11 4.27 -19.66
N ASP A 361 -13.38 3.98 -19.37
CA ASP A 361 -14.24 4.81 -18.54
C ASP A 361 -14.18 4.42 -17.06
N ILE A 362 -13.77 3.19 -16.77
CA ILE A 362 -13.83 2.61 -15.42
C ILE A 362 -12.51 2.87 -14.68
N PRO A 363 -12.50 3.72 -13.63
CA PRO A 363 -11.30 3.99 -12.86
C PRO A 363 -11.07 2.88 -11.81
N ALA A 364 -9.79 2.63 -11.50
CA ALA A 364 -9.39 1.93 -10.30
C ALA A 364 -8.93 2.94 -9.22
N ASP A 365 -8.82 2.49 -7.97
CA ASP A 365 -8.26 3.29 -6.88
C ASP A 365 -6.78 3.60 -7.16
N ASN A 366 -6.05 2.65 -7.76
CA ASN A 366 -4.70 2.84 -8.24
C ASN A 366 -4.57 2.48 -9.73
N ALA A 367 -3.87 3.29 -10.52
CA ALA A 367 -3.63 3.08 -11.95
C ALA A 367 -2.12 3.07 -12.24
N VAL A 368 -1.54 1.87 -12.31
CA VAL A 368 -0.13 1.67 -12.62
C VAL A 368 0.06 1.65 -14.13
N THR A 369 0.80 2.61 -14.65
CA THR A 369 1.19 2.65 -16.07
C THR A 369 2.58 2.08 -16.25
N ALA A 370 2.78 1.21 -17.23
CA ALA A 370 4.09 0.67 -17.59
C ALA A 370 4.28 0.65 -19.12
N GLY A 371 5.50 0.54 -19.61
CA GLY A 371 5.75 0.44 -21.06
C GLY A 371 5.27 -0.85 -21.71
N VAL A 372 5.07 -1.89 -20.90
CA VAL A 372 4.42 -3.17 -21.17
C VAL A 372 3.78 -3.57 -19.83
N SER A 373 2.52 -4.00 -19.80
CA SER A 373 1.79 -4.29 -18.57
C SER A 373 2.44 -5.38 -17.73
N ASN A 374 3.03 -6.39 -18.37
CA ASN A 374 3.85 -7.42 -17.72
C ASN A 374 4.94 -6.82 -16.83
N TRP A 375 5.63 -5.77 -17.28
CA TRP A 375 6.66 -5.09 -16.48
C TRP A 375 6.06 -4.40 -15.25
N GLY A 376 4.84 -3.86 -15.36
CA GLY A 376 4.08 -3.36 -14.23
C GLY A 376 3.80 -4.46 -13.20
N GLY A 377 3.40 -5.65 -13.65
CA GLY A 377 3.22 -6.83 -12.80
C GLY A 377 4.52 -7.26 -12.09
N TYR A 378 5.65 -7.29 -12.81
CA TYR A 378 6.96 -7.61 -12.22
C TYR A 378 7.38 -6.58 -11.17
N ALA A 379 7.16 -5.28 -11.45
CA ALA A 379 7.46 -4.21 -10.50
C ALA A 379 6.60 -4.33 -9.25
N VAL A 380 5.32 -4.70 -9.37
CA VAL A 380 4.46 -4.98 -8.21
C VAL A 380 5.01 -6.16 -7.39
N ALA A 381 5.41 -7.26 -8.02
CA ALA A 381 5.99 -8.41 -7.33
C ALA A 381 7.28 -8.03 -6.56
N CYS A 382 8.19 -7.31 -7.21
CA CYS A 382 9.43 -6.81 -6.60
C CYS A 382 9.16 -5.82 -5.46
N ALA A 383 8.22 -4.89 -5.63
CA ALA A 383 7.88 -3.92 -4.60
C ALA A 383 7.21 -4.60 -3.38
N LEU A 384 6.38 -5.62 -3.60
CA LEU A 384 5.80 -6.42 -2.52
C LEU A 384 6.90 -7.15 -1.72
N TYR A 385 7.89 -7.73 -2.39
CA TYR A 385 9.06 -8.30 -1.72
C TYR A 385 9.76 -7.26 -0.84
N LEU A 386 10.12 -6.11 -1.41
CA LEU A 386 10.80 -5.02 -0.68
C LEU A 386 10.02 -4.55 0.54
N LEU A 387 8.71 -4.38 0.39
CA LEU A 387 7.82 -4.00 1.50
C LEU A 387 7.82 -5.07 2.60
N HIS A 388 7.77 -6.35 2.24
CA HIS A 388 7.77 -7.42 3.25
C HIS A 388 9.13 -7.67 3.89
N THR A 389 10.23 -7.30 3.23
CA THR A 389 11.57 -7.31 3.83
C THR A 389 11.91 -6.01 4.56
N CYS A 390 11.10 -4.96 4.45
CA CYS A 390 11.32 -3.67 5.10
C CYS A 390 10.88 -3.72 6.58
N PRO A 391 11.79 -3.54 7.56
CA PRO A 391 11.44 -3.55 8.97
C PRO A 391 10.40 -2.49 9.35
N SER A 392 10.52 -1.31 8.75
CA SER A 392 9.56 -0.21 8.96
C SER A 392 8.17 -0.60 8.51
N HIS A 393 8.03 -1.18 7.31
CA HIS A 393 6.74 -1.60 6.79
C HIS A 393 6.12 -2.76 7.58
N GLN A 394 6.94 -3.72 8.02
CA GLN A 394 6.49 -4.84 8.86
C GLN A 394 5.80 -4.38 10.16
N ARG A 395 6.22 -3.25 10.75
CA ARG A 395 5.55 -2.65 11.92
C ARG A 395 4.14 -2.16 11.58
N TYR A 396 3.97 -1.53 10.42
CA TYR A 396 2.66 -1.08 9.95
C TYR A 396 1.72 -2.25 9.66
N LEU A 397 2.21 -3.31 9.01
CA LEU A 397 1.43 -4.51 8.72
C LEU A 397 0.83 -5.15 9.99
N ARG A 398 1.60 -5.19 11.08
CA ARG A 398 1.17 -5.85 12.33
C ARG A 398 0.40 -4.95 13.29
N LYS A 399 0.28 -3.66 12.98
CA LYS A 399 -0.41 -2.67 13.84
C LYS A 399 0.10 -2.73 15.29
N GLY A 400 1.41 -2.91 15.48
CA GLY A 400 1.97 -3.13 16.82
C GLY A 400 3.46 -2.82 16.92
N LEU A 401 3.88 -2.46 18.14
CA LEU A 401 5.28 -2.36 18.54
C LEU A 401 5.73 -3.71 19.12
N GLY A 402 6.96 -4.13 18.80
CA GLY A 402 7.48 -5.41 19.27
C GLY A 402 8.87 -5.69 18.71
N VAL A 403 9.43 -6.84 19.09
CA VAL A 403 10.72 -7.32 18.57
C VAL A 403 10.67 -7.33 17.06
N GLU A 404 11.68 -6.74 16.43
CA GLU A 404 11.88 -6.80 14.99
C GLU A 404 11.80 -8.26 14.56
N HIS A 405 10.80 -8.58 13.75
CA HIS A 405 10.66 -9.92 13.23
C HIS A 405 11.36 -9.93 11.90
N ILE A 406 12.56 -10.44 11.97
CA ILE A 406 13.32 -10.86 10.83
C ILE A 406 12.61 -12.13 10.32
N PRO A 407 12.12 -12.15 9.07
CA PRO A 407 11.56 -13.36 8.48
C PRO A 407 12.58 -14.50 8.63
N PRO A 408 12.17 -15.72 9.04
CA PRO A 408 13.06 -16.86 9.07
C PRO A 408 13.77 -17.02 7.72
N GLN A 409 15.03 -17.47 7.72
CA GLN A 409 15.83 -17.58 6.50
C GLN A 409 15.14 -18.40 5.41
N GLU A 410 14.43 -19.47 5.79
CA GLU A 410 13.63 -20.30 4.89
C GLU A 410 12.48 -19.51 4.22
N GLN A 411 11.81 -18.63 4.97
CA GLN A 411 10.75 -17.78 4.44
C GLN A 411 11.32 -16.72 3.48
N LEU A 412 12.46 -16.12 3.83
CA LEU A 412 13.12 -15.16 2.95
C LEU A 412 13.61 -15.83 1.65
N GLN A 413 14.12 -17.05 1.74
CA GLN A 413 14.50 -17.86 0.57
C GLN A 413 13.29 -18.19 -0.30
N ASP A 414 12.15 -18.55 0.29
CA ASP A 414 10.90 -18.77 -0.45
C ASP A 414 10.46 -17.49 -1.16
N TRP A 415 10.46 -16.34 -0.49
CA TRP A 415 10.10 -15.06 -1.12
C TRP A 415 11.04 -14.70 -2.27
N THR A 416 12.35 -14.84 -2.06
CA THR A 416 13.37 -14.57 -3.09
C THR A 416 13.20 -15.49 -4.29
N ALA A 417 12.97 -16.79 -4.05
CA ALA A 417 12.74 -17.77 -5.11
C ALA A 417 11.45 -17.50 -5.91
N ASN A 418 10.52 -16.72 -5.37
CA ASN A 418 9.24 -16.36 -5.99
C ASN A 418 9.22 -14.96 -6.63
N LEU A 419 10.36 -14.26 -6.65
CA LEU A 419 10.54 -13.08 -7.51
C LEU A 419 10.45 -13.48 -9.00
N PRO A 420 10.10 -12.53 -9.90
CA PRO A 420 10.18 -12.75 -11.34
C PRO A 420 11.62 -13.06 -11.75
N SER A 421 11.85 -14.01 -12.64
CA SER A 421 13.19 -14.33 -13.18
C SER A 421 13.13 -14.53 -14.69
N VAL A 422 14.27 -14.36 -15.36
CA VAL A 422 14.37 -14.56 -16.81
C VAL A 422 13.93 -15.97 -17.18
N ASP A 423 14.41 -16.99 -16.47
CA ASP A 423 14.07 -18.40 -16.76
C ASP A 423 12.58 -18.70 -16.60
N LYS A 424 11.94 -18.15 -15.55
CA LYS A 424 10.50 -18.34 -15.31
C LYS A 424 9.69 -17.67 -16.40
N GLU A 425 10.06 -16.44 -16.74
CA GLU A 425 9.37 -15.68 -17.77
C GLU A 425 9.55 -16.32 -19.15
N GLU A 426 10.76 -16.77 -19.49
CA GLU A 426 11.03 -17.46 -20.75
C GLU A 426 10.19 -18.74 -20.86
N SER A 427 10.15 -19.54 -19.78
CA SER A 427 9.33 -20.75 -19.70
C SER A 427 7.84 -20.45 -19.87
N PHE A 428 7.35 -19.40 -19.21
CA PHE A 428 5.93 -19.02 -19.27
C PHE A 428 5.55 -18.44 -20.63
N LEU A 429 6.34 -17.53 -21.19
CA LEU A 429 6.11 -16.97 -22.52
C LEU A 429 6.17 -18.06 -23.61
N SER A 430 7.12 -18.99 -23.51
CA SER A 430 7.18 -20.17 -24.39
C SER A 430 5.91 -21.02 -24.31
N THR A 431 5.32 -21.13 -23.11
CA THR A 431 4.03 -21.78 -22.90
C THR A 431 2.90 -21.04 -23.61
N LEU A 432 2.84 -19.71 -23.50
CA LEU A 432 1.83 -18.90 -24.22
C LEU A 432 1.94 -19.07 -25.74
N VAL A 433 3.16 -19.02 -26.28
CA VAL A 433 3.44 -19.24 -27.70
C VAL A 433 3.01 -20.65 -28.14
N ARG A 434 3.26 -21.67 -27.32
CA ARG A 434 2.81 -23.05 -27.61
C ARG A 434 1.28 -23.16 -27.62
N PHE A 435 0.58 -22.38 -26.80
CA PHE A 435 -0.88 -22.31 -26.79
C PHE A 435 -1.46 -21.39 -27.89
N GLY A 436 -0.63 -20.82 -28.76
CA GLY A 436 -1.08 -20.03 -29.90
C GLY A 436 -1.32 -18.55 -29.61
N ILE A 437 -0.97 -18.07 -28.40
CA ILE A 437 -1.11 -16.68 -27.97
C ILE A 437 -0.02 -15.83 -28.62
N ARG A 438 -0.38 -14.64 -29.12
CA ARG A 438 0.44 -13.83 -30.03
C ARG A 438 0.85 -12.51 -29.42
N SER A 439 1.94 -11.93 -29.93
CA SER A 439 2.31 -10.56 -29.60
C SER A 439 1.20 -9.59 -29.97
N GLY A 440 0.79 -8.73 -29.04
CA GLY A 440 -0.39 -7.87 -29.21
C GLY A 440 -0.27 -6.85 -30.35
N LYS A 441 0.95 -6.37 -30.57
CA LYS A 441 1.28 -5.37 -31.59
C LYS A 441 1.50 -5.98 -32.98
N THR A 442 2.23 -7.10 -33.08
CA THR A 442 2.65 -7.67 -34.38
C THR A 442 1.77 -8.82 -34.85
N GLY A 443 1.07 -9.51 -33.95
CA GLY A 443 0.36 -10.76 -34.27
C GLY A 443 1.28 -11.97 -34.47
N ASN A 444 2.58 -11.80 -34.25
CA ASN A 444 3.54 -12.89 -34.39
C ASN A 444 3.35 -13.93 -33.30
N LEU A 445 3.48 -15.21 -33.70
CA LEU A 445 3.59 -16.32 -32.77
C LEU A 445 5.07 -16.58 -32.49
N ALA A 446 5.65 -15.76 -31.62
CA ALA A 446 7.07 -15.75 -31.32
C ALA A 446 7.31 -15.35 -29.86
N MET A 447 8.54 -15.54 -29.38
CA MET A 447 9.00 -15.07 -28.07
C MET A 447 9.09 -13.54 -28.04
N GLU A 448 7.93 -12.90 -28.01
CA GLU A 448 7.74 -11.45 -28.18
C GLU A 448 6.50 -11.00 -27.40
N VAL A 449 6.58 -9.81 -26.80
CA VAL A 449 5.44 -9.12 -26.18
C VAL A 449 5.44 -7.70 -26.72
N ASP A 450 4.29 -7.22 -27.20
CA ASP A 450 4.13 -5.84 -27.67
C ASP A 450 5.10 -5.34 -28.75
N GLY A 451 5.54 -6.23 -29.64
CA GLY A 451 6.51 -5.87 -30.67
C GLY A 451 7.96 -5.95 -30.23
N LEU A 452 8.23 -6.36 -29.00
CA LEU A 452 9.56 -6.40 -28.39
C LEU A 452 9.97 -7.85 -28.15
N THR A 453 11.16 -8.22 -28.63
CA THR A 453 11.67 -9.58 -28.50
C THR A 453 12.00 -9.88 -27.03
N PHE A 454 11.74 -11.12 -26.60
CA PHE A 454 12.00 -11.53 -25.22
C PHE A 454 13.45 -11.24 -24.81
N HIS A 455 14.40 -11.73 -25.62
CA HIS A 455 15.80 -11.33 -25.53
C HIS A 455 16.16 -10.25 -26.56
N PRO A 456 16.96 -9.24 -26.20
CA PRO A 456 17.39 -8.93 -24.83
C PRO A 456 16.34 -8.13 -24.03
N THR A 457 15.26 -7.66 -24.66
CA THR A 457 14.45 -6.56 -24.10
C THR A 457 13.73 -6.90 -22.80
N HIS A 458 12.92 -7.97 -22.76
CA HIS A 458 12.19 -8.35 -21.55
C HIS A 458 13.14 -8.94 -20.50
N SER A 459 14.13 -9.73 -20.92
CA SER A 459 15.12 -10.30 -20.02
C SER A 459 15.95 -9.24 -19.29
N ASP A 460 16.32 -8.15 -19.97
CA ASP A 460 17.11 -7.07 -19.38
C ASP A 460 16.29 -6.28 -18.36
N ILE A 461 15.00 -6.04 -18.63
CA ILE A 461 14.10 -5.38 -17.67
C ILE A 461 13.96 -6.21 -16.40
N ILE A 462 13.74 -7.52 -16.53
CA ILE A 462 13.64 -8.43 -15.37
C ILE A 462 14.96 -8.42 -14.57
N THR A 463 16.09 -8.53 -15.26
CA THR A 463 17.42 -8.50 -14.63
C THR A 463 17.65 -7.20 -13.86
N ARG A 464 17.37 -6.04 -14.47
CA ARG A 464 17.49 -4.74 -13.80
C ARG A 464 16.55 -4.59 -12.61
N LEU A 465 15.31 -5.05 -12.73
CA LEU A 465 14.35 -5.03 -11.62
C LEU A 465 14.86 -5.88 -10.44
N LEU A 466 15.40 -7.06 -10.71
CA LEU A 466 15.99 -7.92 -9.68
C LEU A 466 17.23 -7.31 -9.04
N GLU A 467 18.13 -6.72 -9.83
CA GLU A 467 19.32 -6.04 -9.33
C GLU A 467 18.95 -4.92 -8.35
N VAL A 468 17.98 -4.07 -8.71
CA VAL A 468 17.48 -3.01 -7.82
C VAL A 468 16.83 -3.59 -6.56
N THR A 469 16.04 -4.66 -6.72
CA THR A 469 15.32 -5.30 -5.61
C THR A 469 16.27 -5.92 -4.60
N LEU A 470 17.26 -6.68 -5.06
CA LEU A 470 18.17 -7.42 -4.20
C LEU A 470 19.31 -6.54 -3.66
N SER A 471 19.79 -5.55 -4.42
CA SER A 471 20.80 -4.60 -3.93
C SER A 471 20.28 -3.73 -2.78
N SER A 472 18.98 -3.39 -2.80
CA SER A 472 18.33 -2.61 -1.74
C SER A 472 18.25 -3.38 -0.41
N THR A 473 18.21 -4.72 -0.44
CA THR A 473 18.23 -5.55 0.78
C THR A 473 19.63 -5.76 1.35
N SER A 474 20.69 -5.59 0.55
CA SER A 474 22.08 -5.82 0.96
C SER A 474 22.73 -4.67 1.73
N GLN A 475 22.08 -3.49 1.82
CA GLN A 475 22.65 -2.27 2.39
C GLN A 475 22.26 -1.96 3.85
N ASN A 476 21.61 -2.87 4.58
CA ASN A 476 21.35 -2.70 6.02
C ASN A 476 22.03 -3.81 6.83
N PRO A 477 23.24 -3.58 7.40
CA PRO A 477 23.78 -4.39 8.48
C PRO A 477 23.05 -4.16 9.81
#